data_AF-A0A8S2FES7-F1
#
_entry.id   AF-A0A8S2FES7-F1
#
_cell.length_a   1.000
_cell.length_b   1.000
_cell.length_c   1.000
_cell.angle_alpha   90.00
_cell.angle_beta   90.00
_cell.angle_gamma   90.00
#
_symmetry.space_group_name_H-M   'P 1'
#
loop_
_entity.id
_entity.type
_entity.pdbx_description
1 polymer ?
#
loop_
_entity_poly.entity_id
_entity_poly.type
_entity_poly.pdbx_seq_one_letter_code
_entity_poly.pdbx_strand_id
1 'polypeptide(L)' 'MMVFASLLLSYFLVTAGIIYDIIVEPPSVGSTTDEYGHHKPVAFMAWRINGQYIME' A
#
# COMPACT_ATOMS: atom_id res chain seq x y z
N MET A 1 -13.83 -15.62 -21.59
CA MET A 1 -13.60 -14.35 -20.87
C MET A 1 -13.44 -14.51 -19.35
N MET A 2 -14.12 -15.44 -18.68
CA MET A 2 -13.92 -15.63 -17.23
C MET A 2 -12.47 -15.90 -16.82
N VAL A 3 -11.75 -16.75 -17.57
CA VAL A 3 -10.32 -17.04 -17.31
C VAL A 3 -9.45 -15.79 -17.44
N PHE A 4 -9.74 -14.93 -18.42
CA PHE A 4 -9.01 -13.68 -18.60
C PHE A 4 -9.27 -12.71 -17.45
N ALA A 5 -10.53 -12.59 -17.01
CA ALA A 5 -10.89 -11.76 -15.86
C ALA A 5 -10.23 -12.24 -14.56
N SER A 6 -10.19 -13.56 -14.32
CA SER A 6 -9.51 -14.11 -13.13
C SER A 6 -8.00 -13.88 -13.16
N LEU A 7 -7.37 -13.96 -14.34
CA LEU A 7 -5.94 -13.67 -14.47
C LEU A 7 -5.64 -12.20 -14.17
N LEU A 8 -6.44 -11.28 -14.72
CA LEU A 8 -6.26 -9.85 -14.49
C LEU A 8 -6.48 -9.47 -13.02
N LEU A 9 -7.49 -10.07 -12.37
CA LEU A 9 -7.72 -9.94 -10.94
C LEU A 9 -6.52 -10.46 -10.13
N SER A 10 -6.03 -11.67 -10.46
CA SER A 10 -4.90 -12.27 -9.74
C SER A 10 -3.62 -11.46 -9.90
N TYR A 11 -3.38 -10.89 -11.08
CA TYR A 11 -2.24 -10.01 -11.34
C TYR A 11 -2.31 -8.78 -10.44
N PHE A 12 -3.45 -8.09 -10.42
CA PHE A 12 -3.66 -6.92 -9.56
C PHE A 12 -3.42 -7.27 -8.08
N LEU A 13 -3.99 -8.36 -7.58
CA LEU A 13 -3.86 -8.76 -6.17
C LEU A 13 -2.41 -9.05 -5.76
N VAL A 14 -1.64 -9.72 -6.63
CA VAL A 14 -0.23 -10.02 -6.35
C VAL A 14 0.63 -8.77 -6.42
N THR A 15 0.41 -7.90 -7.42
CA THR A 15 1.20 -6.65 -7.56
C THR A 15 0.83 -5.60 -6.52
N ALA A 16 -0.40 -5.60 -6.01
CA ALA A 16 -0.85 -4.72 -4.94
C ALA A 16 -0.22 -5.07 -3.58
N GLY A 17 0.58 -6.15 -3.50
CA GLY A 17 1.36 -6.42 -2.30
C GLY A 17 0.61 -7.21 -1.22
N ILE A 18 -0.48 -7.93 -1.55
CA ILE A 18 -1.23 -8.76 -0.56
C ILE A 18 -0.32 -9.71 0.23
N ILE A 19 0.72 -10.26 -0.40
CA ILE A 19 1.70 -11.12 0.27
C ILE A 19 2.48 -10.32 1.33
N TYR A 20 2.85 -9.08 0.99
CA TYR A 20 3.54 -8.17 1.89
C TYR A 20 2.64 -7.75 3.05
N ASP A 21 1.36 -7.48 2.78
CA ASP A 21 0.36 -7.15 3.80
C ASP A 21 0.21 -8.27 4.83
N ILE A 22 0.14 -9.53 4.38
CA ILE A 22 -0.01 -10.70 5.26
C ILE A 22 1.24 -10.92 6.13
N ILE A 23 2.44 -10.69 5.60
CA ILE A 23 3.70 -10.99 6.30
C ILE A 23 4.09 -9.86 7.24
N VAL A 24 3.94 -8.61 6.79
CA VAL A 24 4.52 -7.43 7.43
C VAL A 24 3.49 -6.66 8.24
N GLU A 25 2.18 -6.88 7.99
CA GLU A 25 1.07 -6.15 8.60
C GLU A 25 1.33 -4.62 8.64
N PRO A 26 1.69 -3.99 7.50
CA PRO A 26 2.05 -2.58 7.46
C PRO A 26 0.83 -1.70 7.79
N PRO A 27 1.05 -0.50 8.35
CA PRO A 27 -0.05 0.42 8.63
C PRO A 27 -0.74 0.86 7.33
N SER A 28 -2.03 1.19 7.42
CA SER A 28 -2.82 1.51 6.23
C SER A 28 -2.43 2.83 5.56
N VAL A 29 -2.07 3.84 6.37
CA VAL A 29 -1.71 5.20 5.91
C VAL A 29 -0.67 5.78 6.87
N GLY A 30 0.33 6.50 6.34
CA GLY A 30 1.29 7.23 7.15
C GLY A 30 0.75 8.57 7.66
N SER A 31 1.41 9.18 8.64
CA SER A 31 1.13 10.56 9.04
C SER A 31 2.42 11.35 9.19
N THR A 32 2.48 12.54 8.60
CA THR A 32 3.55 13.52 8.85
C THR A 32 2.99 14.69 9.63
N THR A 33 3.84 15.37 10.38
CA THR A 33 3.46 16.60 11.10
C THR A 33 3.72 17.78 10.18
N ASP A 34 2.72 18.63 9.99
CA ASP A 34 2.87 19.91 9.28
C ASP A 34 3.56 20.96 10.18
N GLU A 35 3.98 22.09 9.61
CA GLU A 35 4.66 23.18 10.34
C GLU A 35 3.85 23.72 11.53
N TYR A 36 2.52 23.55 11.48
CA TYR A 36 1.57 23.97 12.52
C TYR A 36 1.19 22.86 13.51
N GLY A 37 1.83 21.69 13.46
CA GLY A 37 1.58 20.59 14.39
C GLY A 37 0.39 19.67 14.02
N HIS A 38 -0.26 19.90 12.89
CA HIS A 38 -1.36 19.04 12.43
C HIS A 38 -0.84 17.74 11.82
N HIS A 39 -1.54 16.64 12.08
CA HIS A 39 -1.30 15.36 11.42
C HIS A 39 -1.85 15.38 9.99
N LYS A 40 -0.96 15.28 9.01
CA LYS A 40 -1.30 15.18 7.59
C LYS A 40 -1.12 13.73 7.13
N PRO A 41 -2.14 13.11 6.52
CA PRO A 41 -2.02 11.76 5.99
C PRO A 41 -1.01 11.74 4.83
N VAL A 42 -0.17 10.72 4.81
CA VAL A 42 0.82 10.48 3.76
C VAL A 42 0.46 9.16 3.10
N ALA A 43 0.12 9.24 1.81
CA ALA A 43 -0.24 8.07 1.02
C ALA A 43 0.97 7.19 0.74
N PHE A 44 2.16 7.79 0.48
CA PHE A 44 3.35 7.03 0.08
C PHE A 44 4.45 6.96 1.15
N MET A 45 5.07 5.80 1.35
CA MET A 45 6.17 5.63 2.32
C MET A 45 7.45 6.28 1.80
N ALA A 46 7.67 7.53 2.18
CA ALA A 46 8.91 8.23 1.87
C ALA A 46 10.11 7.53 2.54
N TRP A 47 11.26 7.56 1.86
CA TRP A 47 12.56 7.08 2.36
C TRP A 47 12.73 5.56 2.51
N ARG A 48 11.71 4.74 2.26
CA ARG A 48 11.82 3.27 2.25
C ARG A 48 11.23 2.69 0.97
N ILE A 49 12.10 2.36 0.01
CA ILE A 49 11.70 1.84 -1.32
C ILE A 49 11.01 0.48 -1.25
N ASN A 50 11.44 -0.37 -0.30
CA ASN A 50 10.83 -1.70 -0.09
C ASN A 50 9.69 -1.65 0.95
N GLY A 51 9.33 -0.46 1.44
CA GLY A 51 8.22 -0.27 2.34
C GLY A 51 7.00 0.16 1.55
N GLN A 52 5.84 -0.40 1.90
CA GLN A 52 4.57 -0.08 1.26
C GLN A 52 3.50 0.01 2.33
N TYR A 53 2.66 1.05 2.29
CA TYR A 53 1.40 1.12 3.02
C TYR A 53 0.31 0.40 2.23
N ILE A 54 -0.73 -0.10 2.92
CA ILE A 54 -1.85 -0.81 2.26
C ILE A 54 -2.57 0.07 1.22
N MET A 55 -2.49 1.40 1.37
CA MET A 55 -3.09 2.36 0.44
C MET A 55 -2.26 2.63 -0.83
N GLU A 56 -0.95 2.37 -0.84
CA GLU A 56 -0.06 2.56 -2.01
C GLU A 56 -0.28 1.49 -3.07
#